data_AF-A0A661FPS9-F1
#
_entry.id   AF-A0A661FPS9-F1
#
_cell.length_a   1.000
_cell.length_b   1.000
_cell.length_c   1.000
_cell.angle_alpha   90.00
_cell.angle_beta   90.00
_cell.angle_gamma   90.00
#
_symmetry.space_group_name_H-M   'P 1'
#
loop_
_entity.id
_entity.type
_entity.pdbx_description
1 polymer ?
#
loop_
_entity_poly.entity_id
_entity_poly.type
_entity_poly.pdbx_seq_one_letter_code
_entity_poly.pdbx_strand_id
1 'polypeptide(L)'
;MSNNGSQHLSALTRDEITAPHVNLVPLDLPGDLYKYVADNVWEDIEKTLSAYSKAEIKECENFIDNLIEIKKRINSAEPKSDLRKEHIEAIQLFKKTNDILLDISAPVFWARIKDAKHRRKVVKRNVMTLPYGGTAYGLGQQMIDDSKKHGVEQLLYMEHKWGAYMGREVYNNCKHSLKRPMQLLNVFEAAGKKAEVEGRFLSWTVPMTGFPVVQNYTQGRVKKIWVQYGPPDGERNSTGYFDNTFQLAICFVEDVKPSKGKQSQGASPNAIHSLDAAHLALTVHRCDFPVTTVHDSFGCLLSDMPVLFRTIRETFVELYSNDPLQKLMEDIDGDLRGVLIGDLDLSLVLDSEYCFS
;
A
#
# COMPACT_ATOMS: atom_id res chain seq x y z
N MET A 1 12.28 -11.06 2.24
CA MET A 1 10.84 -10.77 2.40
C MET A 1 10.23 -10.55 1.03
N SER A 2 9.80 -11.65 0.43
CA SER A 2 8.84 -11.67 -0.66
C SER A 2 7.55 -10.96 -0.21
N ASN A 3 6.84 -10.32 -1.14
CA ASN A 3 5.57 -9.67 -0.87
C ASN A 3 4.46 -10.69 -1.18
N ASN A 4 3.86 -11.29 -0.16
CA ASN A 4 2.90 -12.39 -0.31
C ASN A 4 1.73 -12.02 -1.25
N GLY A 5 1.11 -10.86 -1.07
CA GLY A 5 0.04 -10.40 -1.96
C GLY A 5 0.51 -10.27 -3.43
N SER A 6 1.75 -9.85 -3.66
CA SER A 6 2.32 -9.80 -5.01
C SER A 6 2.68 -11.17 -5.56
N GLN A 7 3.04 -12.15 -4.72
CA GLN A 7 3.21 -13.55 -5.13
C GLN A 7 1.88 -14.12 -5.63
N HIS A 8 0.79 -13.96 -4.86
CA HIS A 8 -0.54 -14.42 -5.26
C HIS A 8 -1.02 -13.73 -6.55
N LEU A 9 -0.82 -12.41 -6.70
CA LEU A 9 -1.16 -11.70 -7.94
C LEU A 9 -0.33 -12.16 -9.14
N SER A 10 0.97 -12.37 -8.96
CA SER A 10 1.85 -12.85 -10.04
C SER A 10 1.46 -14.27 -10.48
N ALA A 11 1.07 -15.13 -9.54
CA ALA A 11 0.57 -16.47 -9.85
C ALA A 11 -0.79 -16.44 -10.57
N LEU A 12 -1.75 -15.62 -10.10
CA LEU A 12 -3.05 -15.44 -10.76
C LEU A 12 -2.90 -14.98 -12.22
N THR A 13 -1.98 -14.04 -12.45
CA THR A 13 -1.78 -13.43 -13.77
C THR A 13 -0.71 -14.13 -14.60
N ARG A 14 -0.11 -15.21 -14.08
CA ARG A 14 1.05 -15.91 -14.65
C ARG A 14 2.15 -14.94 -15.10
N ASP A 15 2.45 -13.95 -14.28
CA ASP A 15 3.35 -12.85 -14.63
C ASP A 15 4.84 -13.24 -14.50
N GLU A 16 5.44 -13.64 -15.62
CA GLU A 16 6.85 -14.04 -15.72
C GLU A 16 7.84 -12.90 -15.47
N ILE A 17 7.40 -11.63 -15.59
CA ILE A 17 8.25 -10.46 -15.37
C ILE A 17 8.38 -10.16 -13.87
N THR A 18 7.27 -10.21 -13.14
CA THR A 18 7.26 -9.93 -11.69
C THR A 18 7.75 -11.14 -10.88
N ALA A 19 7.51 -12.36 -11.36
CA ALA A 19 7.80 -13.61 -10.64
C ALA A 19 9.22 -13.72 -10.04
N PRO A 20 10.32 -13.37 -10.74
CA PRO A 20 11.67 -13.35 -10.16
C PRO A 20 11.78 -12.39 -8.97
N HIS A 21 11.13 -11.23 -9.02
CA HIS A 21 11.23 -10.21 -7.97
C HIS A 21 10.44 -10.56 -6.71
N VAL A 22 9.51 -11.50 -6.81
CA VAL A 22 8.72 -12.05 -5.69
C VAL A 22 9.12 -13.50 -5.36
N ASN A 23 10.24 -13.99 -5.90
CA ASN A 23 10.79 -15.31 -5.64
C ASN A 23 9.86 -16.48 -6.01
N LEU A 24 9.06 -16.36 -7.08
CA LEU A 24 8.27 -17.47 -7.60
C LEU A 24 9.06 -18.37 -8.57
N VAL A 25 10.27 -17.99 -8.94
CA VAL A 25 11.16 -18.79 -9.78
C VAL A 25 12.52 -18.98 -9.10
N PRO A 26 13.26 -20.07 -9.42
CA PRO A 26 14.59 -20.32 -8.88
C PRO A 26 15.56 -19.20 -9.23
N LEU A 27 16.33 -18.75 -8.23
CA LEU A 27 17.35 -17.72 -8.36
C LEU A 27 18.54 -18.06 -7.47
N ASP A 28 19.73 -17.62 -7.86
CA ASP A 28 20.95 -17.75 -7.04
C ASP A 28 20.97 -16.80 -5.83
N LEU A 29 20.22 -15.69 -5.92
CA LEU A 29 20.08 -14.68 -4.88
C LEU A 29 18.61 -14.28 -4.75
N PRO A 30 18.15 -13.88 -3.55
CA PRO A 30 16.76 -13.51 -3.35
C PRO A 30 16.41 -12.28 -4.19
N GLY A 31 15.34 -12.40 -4.96
CA GLY A 31 14.69 -11.29 -5.63
C GLY A 31 14.18 -10.25 -4.64
N ASP A 32 14.10 -9.01 -5.12
CA ASP A 32 13.70 -7.86 -4.32
C ASP A 32 12.78 -6.93 -5.11
N LEU A 33 11.47 -7.19 -5.01
CA LEU A 33 10.42 -6.37 -5.62
C LEU A 33 10.55 -4.88 -5.26
N TYR A 34 10.94 -4.56 -4.03
CA TYR A 34 11.05 -3.17 -3.59
C TYR A 34 12.23 -2.48 -4.26
N LYS A 35 13.35 -3.18 -4.43
CA LYS A 35 14.50 -2.69 -5.19
C LYS A 35 14.13 -2.52 -6.66
N TYR A 36 13.48 -3.52 -7.26
CA TYR A 36 13.03 -3.46 -8.66
C TYR A 36 12.16 -2.22 -8.91
N VAL A 37 11.13 -2.00 -8.08
CA VAL A 37 10.28 -0.80 -8.21
C VAL A 37 11.06 0.48 -7.93
N ALA A 38 11.95 0.50 -6.92
CA ALA A 38 12.77 1.68 -6.63
C ALA A 38 13.68 2.06 -7.81
N ASP A 39 14.32 1.09 -8.46
CA ASP A 39 15.20 1.35 -9.59
C ASP A 39 14.41 1.96 -10.76
N ASN A 40 13.25 1.38 -11.10
CA ASN A 40 12.37 1.90 -12.14
C ASN A 40 11.82 3.30 -11.82
N VAL A 41 11.39 3.55 -10.58
CA VAL A 41 10.87 4.87 -10.18
C VAL A 41 11.95 5.95 -10.25
N TRP A 42 13.19 5.63 -9.85
CA TRP A 42 14.27 6.61 -9.97
C TRP A 42 14.72 6.82 -11.41
N GLU A 43 14.62 5.81 -12.27
CA GLU A 43 14.81 5.97 -13.71
C GLU A 43 13.78 6.94 -14.31
N ASP A 44 12.50 6.84 -13.91
CA ASP A 44 11.45 7.77 -14.34
C ASP A 44 11.68 9.20 -13.84
N ILE A 45 12.19 9.35 -12.62
CA ILE A 45 12.61 10.66 -12.09
C ILE A 45 13.78 11.21 -12.91
N GLU A 46 14.78 10.40 -13.24
CA GLU A 46 15.92 10.82 -14.06
C GLU A 46 15.50 11.20 -15.49
N LYS A 47 14.56 10.47 -16.10
CA LYS A 47 13.92 10.84 -17.37
C LYS A 47 13.21 12.18 -17.26
N THR A 48 12.46 12.41 -16.20
CA THR A 48 11.79 13.70 -15.95
C THR A 48 12.80 14.84 -15.86
N LEU A 49 13.92 14.62 -15.16
CA LEU A 49 14.99 15.62 -15.03
C LEU A 49 15.76 15.86 -16.32
N SER A 50 15.79 14.91 -17.25
CA SER A 50 16.44 15.11 -18.56
C SER A 50 15.75 16.18 -19.42
N ALA A 51 14.48 16.48 -19.13
CA ALA A 51 13.75 17.57 -19.76
C ALA A 51 14.09 18.95 -19.17
N TYR A 52 14.77 19.00 -18.00
CA TYR A 52 15.12 20.25 -17.34
C TYR A 52 16.47 20.73 -17.87
N SER A 53 16.60 22.03 -18.10
CA SER A 53 17.89 22.66 -18.35
C SER A 53 18.76 22.61 -17.09
N LYS A 54 20.08 22.67 -17.27
CA LYS A 54 21.03 22.75 -16.14
C LYS A 54 20.78 23.97 -15.25
N ALA A 55 20.26 25.06 -15.80
CA ALA A 55 19.92 26.26 -15.05
C ALA A 55 18.70 26.03 -14.15
N GLU A 56 17.64 25.41 -14.68
CA GLU A 56 16.42 25.07 -13.91
C GLU A 56 16.72 24.09 -12.77
N ILE A 57 17.53 23.05 -13.02
CA ILE A 57 17.95 22.12 -11.96
C ILE A 57 18.67 22.88 -10.85
N LYS A 58 19.63 23.75 -11.20
CA LYS A 58 20.37 24.55 -10.22
C LYS A 58 19.48 25.51 -9.43
N GLU A 59 18.48 26.10 -10.08
CA GLU A 59 17.50 26.97 -9.43
C GLU A 59 16.64 26.18 -8.42
N CYS A 60 16.15 25.01 -8.81
CA CYS A 60 15.44 24.09 -7.91
C CYS A 60 16.33 23.66 -6.74
N GLU A 61 17.61 23.35 -7.00
CA GLU A 61 18.54 22.97 -5.94
C GLU A 61 18.71 24.09 -4.90
N ASN A 62 18.95 25.31 -5.36
CA ASN A 62 19.05 26.49 -4.50
C ASN A 62 17.74 26.72 -3.72
N PHE A 63 16.58 26.55 -4.36
CA PHE A 63 15.28 26.67 -3.71
C PHE A 63 15.11 25.64 -2.59
N ILE A 64 15.42 24.37 -2.86
CA ILE A 64 15.33 23.29 -1.88
C ILE A 64 16.25 23.56 -0.69
N ASP A 65 17.49 23.98 -0.94
CA ASP A 65 18.47 24.22 0.13
C ASP A 65 18.03 25.37 1.04
N ASN A 66 17.58 26.49 0.46
CA ASN A 66 16.99 27.61 1.20
C ASN A 66 15.77 27.17 2.02
N LEU A 67 14.88 26.36 1.42
CA LEU A 67 13.69 25.84 2.12
C LEU A 67 14.07 24.97 3.31
N ILE A 68 15.03 24.07 3.15
CA ILE A 68 15.54 23.20 4.21
C ILE A 68 16.16 24.04 5.33
N GLU A 69 16.95 25.06 4.99
CA GLU A 69 17.58 25.93 5.98
C GLU A 69 16.54 26.68 6.82
N ILE A 70 15.51 27.27 6.19
CA ILE A 70 14.43 27.94 6.91
C ILE A 70 13.72 26.93 7.85
N LYS A 71 13.45 25.70 7.40
CA LYS A 71 12.86 24.66 8.26
C LYS A 71 13.77 24.24 9.41
N LYS A 72 15.09 24.18 9.20
CA LYS A 72 16.07 23.91 10.27
C LYS A 72 15.99 24.98 11.35
N ARG A 73 15.92 26.27 10.97
CA ARG A 73 15.75 27.40 11.89
C ARG A 73 14.43 27.32 12.68
N ILE A 74 13.33 26.93 12.03
CA ILE A 74 12.04 26.70 12.70
C ILE A 74 12.17 25.58 13.73
N ASN A 75 12.82 24.47 13.38
CA ASN A 75 12.95 23.32 14.28
C ASN A 75 13.87 23.60 15.47
N SER A 76 14.89 24.46 15.32
CA SER A 76 15.77 24.86 16.41
C SER A 76 15.16 25.93 17.33
N ALA A 77 14.17 26.70 16.87
CA ALA A 77 13.52 27.72 17.67
C ALA A 77 12.57 27.14 18.72
N GLU A 78 12.57 27.72 19.92
CA GLU A 78 11.74 27.28 21.04
C GLU A 78 10.25 27.23 20.66
N PRO A 79 9.51 26.18 21.07
CA PRO A 79 8.07 26.09 20.82
C PRO A 79 7.32 27.32 21.35
N LYS A 80 6.42 27.87 20.53
CA LYS A 80 5.58 29.06 20.85
C LYS A 80 6.35 30.38 21.06
N SER A 81 7.63 30.46 20.71
CA SER A 81 8.38 31.73 20.72
C SER A 81 7.99 32.66 19.55
N ASP A 82 8.15 33.96 19.74
CA ASP A 82 7.96 34.96 18.68
C ASP A 82 8.91 34.71 17.50
N LEU A 83 10.17 34.35 17.78
CA LEU A 83 11.15 33.96 16.76
C LEU A 83 10.67 32.80 15.88
N ARG A 84 10.04 31.78 16.49
CA ARG A 84 9.45 30.66 15.74
C ARG A 84 8.30 31.12 14.86
N LYS A 85 7.47 32.05 15.35
CA LYS A 85 6.36 32.63 14.58
C LYS A 85 6.88 33.41 13.36
N GLU A 86 7.90 34.23 13.54
CA GLU A 86 8.57 34.96 12.45
C GLU A 86 9.14 34.00 11.39
N HIS A 87 9.80 32.91 11.81
CA HIS A 87 10.30 31.91 10.87
C HIS A 87 9.17 31.16 10.12
N ILE A 88 8.02 30.92 10.77
CA ILE A 88 6.84 30.34 10.13
C ILE A 88 6.23 31.30 9.10
N GLU A 89 6.17 32.59 9.39
CA GLU A 89 5.69 33.60 8.43
C GLU A 89 6.67 33.73 7.25
N ALA A 90 7.97 33.72 7.52
CA ALA A 90 9.01 33.76 6.49
C ALA A 90 8.94 32.56 5.53
N ILE A 91 8.75 31.33 6.04
CA ILE A 91 8.63 30.16 5.17
C ILE A 91 7.34 30.20 4.33
N GLN A 92 6.25 30.71 4.88
CA GLN A 92 4.98 30.86 4.14
C GLN A 92 5.14 31.86 2.99
N LEU A 93 5.76 33.02 3.25
CA LEU A 93 6.05 34.00 2.22
C LEU A 93 7.01 33.44 1.17
N PHE A 94 8.10 32.80 1.61
CA PHE A 94 9.08 32.19 0.71
C PHE A 94 8.44 31.17 -0.24
N LYS A 95 7.58 30.29 0.27
CA LYS A 95 6.83 29.33 -0.56
C LYS A 95 5.88 30.02 -1.52
N LYS A 96 5.14 31.04 -1.07
CA LYS A 96 4.17 31.77 -1.90
C LYS A 96 4.85 32.52 -3.05
N THR A 97 6.01 33.14 -2.80
CA THR A 97 6.79 33.85 -3.81
C THR A 97 7.41 32.89 -4.83
N ASN A 98 7.66 31.64 -4.45
CA ASN A 98 8.33 30.64 -5.26
C ASN A 98 7.43 29.42 -5.56
N ASP A 99 6.11 29.63 -5.71
CA ASP A 99 5.14 28.52 -5.84
C ASP A 99 5.40 27.64 -7.07
N ILE A 100 5.86 28.24 -8.18
CA ILE A 100 6.28 27.48 -9.38
C ILE A 100 7.46 26.57 -9.04
N LEU A 101 8.51 27.09 -8.40
CA LEU A 101 9.67 26.32 -7.97
C LEU A 101 9.28 25.23 -6.98
N LEU A 102 8.34 25.49 -6.08
CA LEU A 102 7.83 24.50 -5.14
C LEU A 102 7.25 23.28 -5.86
N ASP A 103 6.52 23.48 -6.95
CA ASP A 103 5.88 22.40 -7.71
C ASP A 103 6.89 21.64 -8.58
N ILE A 104 7.82 22.32 -9.26
CA ILE A 104 8.81 21.66 -10.14
C ILE A 104 10.03 21.08 -9.40
N SER A 105 10.23 21.41 -8.13
CA SER A 105 11.39 20.93 -7.35
C SER A 105 11.24 19.49 -6.82
N ALA A 106 10.04 18.89 -6.89
CA ALA A 106 9.80 17.54 -6.38
C ALA A 106 10.74 16.47 -6.99
N PRO A 107 10.86 16.34 -8.33
CA PRO A 107 11.80 15.42 -8.96
C PRO A 107 13.26 15.65 -8.52
N VAL A 108 13.68 16.92 -8.43
CA VAL A 108 15.04 17.30 -8.01
C VAL A 108 15.30 16.88 -6.55
N PHE A 109 14.32 17.09 -5.66
CA PHE A 109 14.40 16.66 -4.26
C PHE A 109 14.62 15.15 -4.14
N TRP A 110 13.82 14.34 -4.85
CA TRP A 110 13.92 12.89 -4.79
C TRP A 110 15.19 12.33 -5.46
N ALA A 111 15.68 13.00 -6.51
CA ALA A 111 16.92 12.63 -7.18
C ALA A 111 18.16 12.81 -6.29
N ARG A 112 18.09 13.62 -5.21
CA ARG A 112 19.18 13.77 -4.22
C ARG A 112 19.41 12.52 -3.37
N ILE A 113 18.44 11.61 -3.30
CA ILE A 113 18.60 10.31 -2.63
C ILE A 113 19.35 9.36 -3.57
N LYS A 114 20.66 9.22 -3.37
CA LYS A 114 21.53 8.37 -4.21
C LYS A 114 21.70 6.95 -3.71
N ASP A 115 21.63 6.72 -2.40
CA ASP A 115 21.79 5.39 -1.82
C ASP A 115 20.60 4.49 -2.17
N ALA A 116 20.86 3.41 -2.91
CA ALA A 116 19.86 2.41 -3.29
C ALA A 116 19.12 1.80 -2.09
N LYS A 117 19.77 1.64 -0.94
CA LYS A 117 19.11 1.16 0.29
C LYS A 117 18.07 2.15 0.80
N HIS A 118 18.32 3.45 0.67
CA HIS A 118 17.35 4.48 1.00
C HIS A 118 16.19 4.52 0.01
N ARG A 119 16.47 4.45 -1.30
CA ARG A 119 15.44 4.39 -2.36
C ARG A 119 14.46 3.22 -2.13
N ARG A 120 15.02 2.03 -1.87
CA ARG A 120 14.25 0.84 -1.51
C ARG A 120 13.39 1.04 -0.27
N LYS A 121 13.94 1.62 0.81
CA LYS A 121 13.19 1.88 2.05
C LYS A 121 11.99 2.80 1.81
N VAL A 122 12.18 3.85 1.00
CA VAL A 122 11.14 4.83 0.66
C VAL A 122 9.96 4.15 -0.02
N VAL A 123 10.19 3.34 -1.07
CA VAL A 123 9.08 2.72 -1.82
C VAL A 123 8.48 1.48 -1.14
N LYS A 124 9.19 0.89 -0.16
CA LYS A 124 8.82 -0.41 0.43
C LYS A 124 7.36 -0.46 0.86
N ARG A 125 6.89 0.48 1.68
CA ARG A 125 5.51 0.44 2.21
C ARG A 125 4.47 0.64 1.10
N ASN A 126 4.74 1.55 0.16
CA ASN A 126 3.85 1.78 -0.98
C ASN A 126 3.65 0.50 -1.79
N VAL A 127 4.75 -0.19 -2.11
CA VAL A 127 4.72 -1.45 -2.87
C VAL A 127 4.11 -2.59 -2.04
N MET A 128 4.37 -2.64 -0.73
CA MET A 128 3.75 -3.63 0.17
C MET A 128 2.24 -3.50 0.23
N THR A 129 1.71 -2.27 0.20
CA THR A 129 0.26 -2.02 0.36
C THR A 129 -0.51 -2.03 -0.96
N LEU A 130 0.19 -2.09 -2.10
CA LEU A 130 -0.43 -2.04 -3.42
C LEU A 130 -1.39 -3.21 -3.70
N PRO A 131 -1.02 -4.49 -3.44
CA PRO A 131 -1.95 -5.62 -3.58
C PRO A 131 -3.22 -5.47 -2.73
N TYR A 132 -3.15 -4.66 -1.68
CA TYR A 132 -4.20 -4.49 -0.68
C TYR A 132 -5.02 -3.21 -0.88
N GLY A 133 -5.13 -2.73 -2.12
CA GLY A 133 -5.96 -1.56 -2.47
C GLY A 133 -5.24 -0.21 -2.30
N GLY A 134 -3.91 -0.19 -2.40
CA GLY A 134 -3.13 1.04 -2.35
C GLY A 134 -3.48 2.01 -3.50
N THR A 135 -3.95 3.22 -3.16
CA THR A 135 -4.23 4.30 -4.14
C THR A 135 -3.10 5.32 -4.19
N ALA A 136 -2.92 6.03 -5.31
CA ALA A 136 -1.90 7.10 -5.43
C ALA A 136 -1.92 8.11 -4.27
N TYR A 137 -3.12 8.47 -3.80
CA TYR A 137 -3.30 9.33 -2.64
C TYR A 137 -2.81 8.66 -1.34
N GLY A 138 -3.25 7.43 -1.08
CA GLY A 138 -2.83 6.66 0.10
C GLY A 138 -1.32 6.45 0.14
N LEU A 139 -0.71 6.15 -1.01
CA LEU A 139 0.73 6.02 -1.20
C LEU A 139 1.47 7.34 -0.91
N GLY A 140 0.88 8.48 -1.29
CA GLY A 140 1.42 9.80 -0.95
C GLY A 140 1.36 10.09 0.55
N GLN A 141 0.26 9.71 1.21
CA GLN A 141 0.13 9.87 2.66
C GLN A 141 1.14 8.99 3.42
N GLN A 142 1.37 7.76 2.97
CA GLN A 142 2.40 6.89 3.54
C GLN A 142 3.79 7.53 3.46
N MET A 143 4.15 8.14 2.32
CA MET A 143 5.41 8.86 2.16
C MET A 143 5.58 10.01 3.16
N ILE A 144 4.50 10.76 3.40
CA ILE A 144 4.51 11.87 4.36
C ILE A 144 4.67 11.35 5.78
N ASP A 145 3.90 10.32 6.16
CA ASP A 145 3.88 9.76 7.51
C ASP A 145 5.19 9.03 7.87
N ASP A 146 5.84 8.41 6.90
CA ASP A 146 7.05 7.60 7.12
C ASP A 146 8.36 8.37 6.95
N SER A 147 8.30 9.62 6.50
CA SER A 147 9.44 10.52 6.32
C SER A 147 10.46 10.48 7.47
N LYS A 148 9.98 10.47 8.72
CA LYS A 148 10.82 10.42 9.94
C LYS A 148 11.35 9.04 10.28
N LYS A 149 10.72 7.97 9.81
CA LYS A 149 11.03 6.58 10.19
C LYS A 149 12.17 5.99 9.37
N HIS A 150 12.46 6.54 8.20
CA HIS A 150 13.45 5.99 7.29
C HIS A 150 14.91 6.30 7.66
N GLY A 151 15.15 7.26 8.56
CA GLY A 151 16.49 7.68 8.95
C GLY A 151 17.25 8.44 7.86
N VAL A 152 16.52 9.04 6.90
CA VAL A 152 17.09 9.86 5.82
C VAL A 152 16.87 11.32 6.17
N GLU A 153 17.94 12.06 6.51
CA GLU A 153 17.86 13.44 7.01
C GLU A 153 17.03 14.35 6.09
N GLN A 154 17.21 14.22 4.78
CA GLN A 154 16.51 15.03 3.77
C GLN A 154 14.98 14.91 3.88
N LEU A 155 14.46 13.72 4.23
CA LEU A 155 13.01 13.49 4.34
C LEU A 155 12.37 14.24 5.50
N LEU A 156 13.12 14.59 6.55
CA LEU A 156 12.62 15.39 7.68
C LEU A 156 12.12 16.77 7.26
N TYR A 157 12.64 17.26 6.13
CA TYR A 157 12.34 18.57 5.58
C TYR A 157 11.55 18.48 4.27
N MET A 158 11.01 17.31 3.93
CA MET A 158 10.16 17.13 2.75
C MET A 158 8.87 17.96 2.85
N GLU A 159 8.40 18.48 1.73
CA GLU A 159 7.06 19.08 1.62
C GLU A 159 5.98 18.01 1.39
N HIS A 160 4.78 18.24 1.90
CA HIS A 160 3.66 17.31 1.69
C HIS A 160 3.35 17.12 0.19
N LYS A 161 3.44 18.21 -0.60
CA LYS A 161 3.30 18.14 -2.07
C LYS A 161 4.32 17.17 -2.70
N TRP A 162 5.56 17.13 -2.19
CA TRP A 162 6.61 16.26 -2.71
C TRP A 162 6.44 14.79 -2.28
N GLY A 163 5.88 14.55 -1.09
CA GLY A 163 5.44 13.21 -0.68
C GLY A 163 4.28 12.70 -1.53
N ALA A 164 3.29 13.56 -1.83
CA ALA A 164 2.20 13.23 -2.73
C ALA A 164 2.67 12.97 -4.17
N TYR A 165 3.64 13.73 -4.67
CA TYR A 165 4.32 13.48 -5.94
C TYR A 165 4.92 12.06 -5.95
N MET A 166 5.72 11.71 -4.95
CA MET A 166 6.35 10.38 -4.89
C MET A 166 5.35 9.24 -4.83
N GLY A 167 4.28 9.40 -4.06
CA GLY A 167 3.20 8.41 -4.02
C GLY A 167 2.56 8.17 -5.40
N ARG A 168 2.37 9.25 -6.17
CA ARG A 168 1.85 9.19 -7.54
C ARG A 168 2.85 8.56 -8.50
N GLU A 169 4.12 8.92 -8.43
CA GLU A 169 5.17 8.33 -9.27
C GLU A 169 5.29 6.83 -9.03
N VAL A 170 5.33 6.38 -7.77
CA VAL A 170 5.35 4.94 -7.45
C VAL A 170 4.11 4.25 -7.99
N TYR A 171 2.93 4.82 -7.79
CA TYR A 171 1.68 4.22 -8.28
C TYR A 171 1.64 4.10 -9.82
N ASN A 172 2.04 5.16 -10.52
CA ASN A 172 2.09 5.18 -11.98
C ASN A 172 3.14 4.22 -12.52
N ASN A 173 4.34 4.20 -11.91
CA ASN A 173 5.37 3.25 -12.28
C ASN A 173 4.88 1.81 -12.13
N CYS A 174 4.24 1.45 -11.02
CA CYS A 174 3.70 0.10 -10.81
C CYS A 174 2.66 -0.31 -11.87
N LYS A 175 1.88 0.63 -12.45
CA LYS A 175 0.99 0.31 -13.58
C LYS A 175 1.73 -0.17 -14.82
N HIS A 176 3.00 0.19 -14.95
CA HIS A 176 3.86 -0.22 -16.06
C HIS A 176 4.76 -1.39 -15.67
N SER A 177 5.47 -1.30 -14.55
CA SER A 177 6.44 -2.31 -14.09
C SER A 177 5.79 -3.58 -13.53
N LEU A 178 4.56 -3.48 -13.01
CA LEU A 178 3.73 -4.59 -12.48
C LEU A 178 2.38 -4.66 -13.22
N LYS A 179 2.44 -4.50 -14.55
CA LYS A 179 1.27 -4.26 -15.40
C LYS A 179 0.14 -5.28 -15.21
N ARG A 180 0.44 -6.58 -15.25
CA ARG A 180 -0.58 -7.64 -15.17
C ARG A 180 -1.26 -7.68 -13.78
N PRO A 181 -0.52 -7.72 -12.66
CA PRO A 181 -1.10 -7.54 -11.33
C PRO A 181 -2.00 -6.30 -11.21
N MET A 182 -1.55 -5.15 -11.71
CA MET A 182 -2.30 -3.90 -11.62
C MET A 182 -3.59 -3.91 -12.44
N GLN A 183 -3.59 -4.56 -13.61
CA GLN A 183 -4.81 -4.75 -14.39
C GLN A 183 -5.83 -5.61 -13.64
N LEU A 184 -5.38 -6.70 -13.01
CA LEU A 184 -6.26 -7.59 -12.25
C LEU A 184 -6.85 -6.89 -11.01
N LEU A 185 -6.07 -6.08 -10.29
CA LEU A 185 -6.57 -5.28 -9.16
C LEU A 185 -7.74 -4.36 -9.58
N ASN A 186 -7.65 -3.74 -10.76
CA ASN A 186 -8.75 -2.91 -11.27
C ASN A 186 -10.03 -3.71 -11.55
N VAL A 187 -9.91 -5.00 -11.92
CA VAL A 187 -11.08 -5.87 -12.13
C VAL A 187 -11.81 -6.10 -10.81
N PHE A 188 -11.08 -6.40 -9.73
CA PHE A 188 -11.68 -6.57 -8.40
C PHE A 188 -12.36 -5.27 -7.93
N GLU A 189 -11.69 -4.12 -8.06
CA GLU A 189 -12.28 -2.83 -7.71
C GLU A 189 -13.56 -2.53 -8.51
N ALA A 190 -13.57 -2.86 -9.80
CA ALA A 190 -14.74 -2.70 -10.67
C ALA A 190 -15.89 -3.64 -10.28
N ALA A 191 -15.60 -4.90 -9.94
CA ALA A 191 -16.58 -5.85 -9.45
C ALA A 191 -17.24 -5.38 -8.14
N GLY A 192 -16.43 -4.89 -7.17
CA GLY A 192 -16.94 -4.30 -5.94
C GLY A 192 -17.80 -3.06 -6.18
N LYS A 193 -17.43 -2.21 -7.15
CA LYS A 193 -18.25 -1.05 -7.55
C LYS A 193 -19.58 -1.46 -8.19
N LYS A 194 -19.58 -2.52 -9.02
CA LYS A 194 -20.79 -3.06 -9.64
C LYS A 194 -21.74 -3.62 -8.59
N ALA A 195 -21.24 -4.45 -7.67
CA ALA A 195 -22.03 -4.99 -6.56
C ALA A 195 -22.68 -3.87 -5.71
N GLU A 196 -21.93 -2.81 -5.43
CA GLU A 196 -22.44 -1.64 -4.70
C GLU A 196 -23.59 -0.92 -5.43
N VAL A 197 -23.47 -0.71 -6.74
CA VAL A 197 -24.53 -0.10 -7.58
C VAL A 197 -25.79 -0.98 -7.60
N GLU A 198 -25.61 -2.29 -7.60
CA GLU A 198 -26.70 -3.28 -7.54
C GLU A 198 -27.29 -3.43 -6.12
N GLY A 199 -26.71 -2.76 -5.12
CA GLY A 199 -27.18 -2.84 -3.74
C GLY A 199 -26.91 -4.17 -3.05
N ARG A 200 -25.99 -4.99 -3.58
CA ARG A 200 -25.57 -6.28 -3.01
C ARG A 200 -24.18 -6.20 -2.39
N PHE A 201 -23.88 -7.14 -1.51
CA PHE A 201 -22.54 -7.34 -1.00
C PHE A 201 -21.75 -8.18 -1.97
N LEU A 202 -20.48 -7.83 -2.22
CA LEU A 202 -19.61 -8.70 -3.02
C LEU A 202 -19.36 -9.99 -2.24
N SER A 203 -19.47 -11.12 -2.91
CA SER A 203 -19.28 -12.44 -2.32
C SER A 203 -18.68 -13.41 -3.31
N TRP A 204 -17.92 -14.38 -2.82
CA TRP A 204 -17.34 -15.45 -3.62
C TRP A 204 -17.06 -16.67 -2.75
N THR A 205 -16.85 -17.81 -3.39
CA THR A 205 -16.41 -19.04 -2.76
C THR A 205 -14.92 -19.21 -3.03
N VAL A 206 -14.12 -19.33 -1.98
CA VAL A 206 -12.68 -19.52 -2.10
C VAL A 206 -12.40 -20.87 -2.77
N PRO A 207 -11.68 -20.89 -3.91
CA PRO A 207 -11.36 -22.12 -4.62
C PRO A 207 -10.63 -23.13 -3.73
N MET A 208 -10.86 -24.43 -4.00
CA MET A 208 -10.34 -25.59 -3.25
C MET A 208 -10.84 -25.76 -1.82
N THR A 209 -10.91 -24.70 -1.01
CA THR A 209 -11.38 -24.79 0.37
C THR A 209 -12.91 -24.76 0.46
N GLY A 210 -13.59 -24.18 -0.53
CA GLY A 210 -15.04 -24.00 -0.51
C GLY A 210 -15.51 -22.96 0.52
N PHE A 211 -14.59 -22.17 1.08
CA PHE A 211 -14.91 -21.22 2.14
C PHE A 211 -15.70 -20.03 1.57
N PRO A 212 -16.91 -19.74 2.05
CA PRO A 212 -17.70 -18.61 1.55
C PRO A 212 -17.20 -17.29 2.15
N VAL A 213 -16.99 -16.29 1.29
CA VAL A 213 -16.59 -14.94 1.67
C VAL A 213 -17.67 -13.95 1.25
N VAL A 214 -18.01 -13.04 2.16
CA VAL A 214 -18.94 -11.93 1.91
C VAL A 214 -18.34 -10.64 2.48
N GLN A 215 -18.19 -9.61 1.65
CA GLN A 215 -17.72 -8.30 2.08
C GLN A 215 -18.86 -7.52 2.73
N ASN A 216 -19.10 -7.73 4.03
CA ASN A 216 -20.21 -7.08 4.74
C ASN A 216 -19.90 -5.64 5.21
N TYR A 217 -19.44 -4.77 4.30
CA TYR A 217 -19.29 -3.34 4.60
C TYR A 217 -20.65 -2.66 4.57
N THR A 218 -21.21 -2.37 5.74
CA THR A 218 -22.52 -1.74 5.88
C THR A 218 -22.42 -0.24 6.12
N GLN A 219 -23.41 0.52 5.62
CA GLN A 219 -23.54 1.93 5.94
C GLN A 219 -24.26 2.11 7.27
N GLY A 220 -23.50 2.42 8.32
CA GLY A 220 -24.08 2.86 9.59
C GLY A 220 -24.50 4.34 9.54
N ARG A 221 -25.52 4.69 10.33
CA ARG A 221 -25.87 6.09 10.63
C ARG A 221 -25.22 6.47 11.94
N VAL A 222 -24.51 7.60 11.95
CA VAL A 222 -23.88 8.15 13.16
C VAL A 222 -24.77 9.23 13.73
N LYS A 223 -25.28 9.05 14.96
CA LYS A 223 -25.88 10.14 15.76
C LYS A 223 -24.85 10.66 16.74
N LYS A 224 -24.71 11.98 16.79
CA LYS A 224 -23.91 12.67 17.79
C LYS A 224 -24.83 13.11 18.93
N ILE A 225 -24.51 12.72 20.15
CA ILE A 225 -25.29 13.04 21.35
C ILE A 225 -24.34 13.64 22.38
N TRP A 226 -24.73 14.78 22.95
CA TRP A 226 -23.98 15.38 24.05
C TRP A 226 -24.45 14.80 25.37
N VAL A 227 -23.52 14.25 26.15
CA VAL A 227 -23.79 13.59 27.43
C VAL A 227 -22.98 14.29 28.51
N GLN A 228 -23.69 14.79 29.52
CA GLN A 228 -23.10 15.43 30.69
C GLN A 228 -22.66 14.36 31.69
N TYR A 229 -21.37 14.32 32.05
CA TYR A 229 -20.83 13.36 33.02
C TYR A 229 -20.79 13.96 34.42
N GLY A 230 -21.75 13.59 35.26
CA GLY A 230 -21.89 14.17 36.60
C GLY A 230 -22.45 15.60 36.57
N PRO A 231 -22.44 16.31 37.71
CA PRO A 231 -22.89 17.70 37.77
C PRO A 231 -22.06 18.61 36.84
N PRO A 232 -22.65 19.69 36.27
CA PRO A 232 -21.92 20.68 35.49
C PRO A 232 -20.63 21.15 36.16
N ASP A 233 -19.51 21.05 35.46
CA ASP A 233 -18.20 21.51 35.93
C ASP A 233 -17.76 22.75 35.14
N GLY A 234 -17.42 23.83 35.85
CA GLY A 234 -16.97 25.09 35.28
C GLY A 234 -18.03 25.92 34.56
N GLU A 235 -17.56 26.87 33.75
CA GLU A 235 -18.39 27.70 32.88
C GLU A 235 -18.63 27.00 31.54
N ARG A 236 -19.66 27.43 30.81
CA ARG A 236 -19.91 26.91 29.46
C ARG A 236 -18.80 27.36 28.52
N ASN A 237 -18.22 26.41 27.80
CA ASN A 237 -17.25 26.69 26.75
C ASN A 237 -17.92 27.27 25.48
N SER A 238 -17.13 27.53 24.45
CA SER A 238 -17.60 28.09 23.16
C SER A 238 -18.61 27.22 22.41
N THR A 239 -18.73 25.93 22.76
CA THR A 239 -19.76 25.03 22.20
C THR A 239 -21.08 25.09 22.95
N GLY A 240 -21.14 25.85 24.06
CA GLY A 240 -22.31 25.98 24.91
C GLY A 240 -22.48 24.86 25.93
N TYR A 241 -21.48 23.97 26.09
CA TYR A 241 -21.50 22.84 27.01
C TYR A 241 -20.47 23.03 28.14
N PHE A 242 -20.62 22.27 29.23
CA PHE A 242 -19.67 22.28 30.35
C PHE A 242 -18.43 21.45 30.00
N ASP A 243 -17.34 21.63 30.74
CA ASP A 243 -16.06 20.98 30.44
C ASP A 243 -16.15 19.44 30.54
N ASN A 244 -17.04 18.94 31.41
CA ASN A 244 -17.35 17.52 31.56
C ASN A 244 -18.56 17.07 30.73
N THR A 245 -18.93 17.78 29.66
CA THR A 245 -19.86 17.29 28.65
C THR A 245 -19.11 16.66 27.47
N PHE A 246 -19.43 15.41 27.15
CA PHE A 246 -18.81 14.68 26.06
C PHE A 246 -19.75 14.57 24.85
N GLN A 247 -19.24 14.80 23.64
CA GLN A 247 -19.96 14.46 22.42
C GLN A 247 -19.70 13.00 22.07
N LEU A 248 -20.68 12.13 22.29
CA LEU A 248 -20.61 10.73 21.90
C LEU A 248 -21.12 10.58 20.46
N ALA A 249 -20.35 9.88 19.62
CA ALA A 249 -20.77 9.49 18.28
C ALA A 249 -21.18 8.00 18.29
N ILE A 250 -22.49 7.73 18.22
CA ILE A 250 -23.04 6.37 18.23
C ILE A 250 -23.41 5.98 16.81
N CYS A 251 -22.82 4.88 16.32
CA CYS A 251 -23.13 4.29 15.02
C CYS A 251 -24.15 3.16 15.18
N PHE A 252 -25.25 3.22 14.44
CA PHE A 252 -26.26 2.16 14.39
C PHE A 252 -26.53 1.78 12.94
N VAL A 253 -26.72 0.49 12.69
CA VAL A 253 -27.05 -0.06 11.38
C VAL A 253 -28.56 -0.23 11.34
N GLU A 254 -29.26 0.76 10.76
CA GLU A 254 -30.72 0.72 10.58
C GLU A 254 -31.09 -0.12 9.37
N ASP A 255 -30.38 0.05 8.25
CA ASP A 255 -30.54 -0.72 7.01
C ASP A 255 -29.22 -1.42 6.67
N VAL A 256 -29.28 -2.72 6.33
CA VAL A 256 -28.13 -3.47 5.83
C VAL A 256 -27.93 -3.11 4.34
N LYS A 257 -27.38 -1.93 4.09
CA LYS A 257 -27.00 -1.47 2.74
C LYS A 257 -25.48 -1.43 2.59
N PRO A 258 -24.94 -1.81 1.42
CA PRO A 258 -23.51 -1.68 1.15
C PRO A 258 -23.00 -0.25 1.36
N SER A 259 -21.86 -0.13 2.03
CA SER A 259 -21.19 1.15 2.25
C SER A 259 -20.56 1.67 0.96
N LYS A 260 -20.91 2.91 0.59
CA LYS A 260 -20.42 3.57 -0.61
C LYS A 260 -18.90 3.63 -0.67
N GLY A 261 -18.29 3.17 -1.75
CA GLY A 261 -16.86 3.11 -2.02
C GLY A 261 -16.11 1.98 -1.30
N LYS A 262 -16.60 1.48 -0.15
CA LYS A 262 -15.87 0.46 0.63
C LYS A 262 -15.90 -0.93 -0.01
N GLN A 263 -16.97 -1.27 -0.73
CA GLN A 263 -17.02 -2.52 -1.50
C GLN A 263 -15.92 -2.54 -2.55
N SER A 264 -15.83 -1.49 -3.37
CA SER A 264 -14.80 -1.34 -4.40
C SER A 264 -13.38 -1.34 -3.81
N GLN A 265 -13.12 -0.51 -2.79
CA GLN A 265 -11.78 -0.40 -2.18
C GLN A 265 -11.33 -1.68 -1.45
N GLY A 266 -12.28 -2.42 -0.87
CA GLY A 266 -11.99 -3.66 -0.15
C GLY A 266 -11.88 -4.89 -1.05
N ALA A 267 -12.39 -4.85 -2.29
CA ALA A 267 -12.52 -6.03 -3.14
C ALA A 267 -11.15 -6.68 -3.42
N SER A 268 -10.19 -5.89 -3.91
CA SER A 268 -8.82 -6.34 -4.16
C SER A 268 -8.14 -6.96 -2.93
N PRO A 269 -8.00 -6.26 -1.78
CA PRO A 269 -7.36 -6.84 -0.60
C PRO A 269 -8.06 -8.11 -0.14
N ASN A 270 -9.39 -8.12 -0.08
CA ASN A 270 -10.13 -9.25 0.47
C ASN A 270 -10.05 -10.47 -0.44
N ALA A 271 -10.06 -10.29 -1.77
CA ALA A 271 -9.87 -11.38 -2.73
C ALA A 271 -8.49 -12.03 -2.55
N ILE A 272 -7.42 -11.23 -2.51
CA ILE A 272 -6.05 -11.73 -2.31
C ILE A 272 -5.89 -12.37 -0.92
N HIS A 273 -6.43 -11.74 0.14
CA HIS A 273 -6.42 -12.32 1.48
C HIS A 273 -7.24 -13.61 1.59
N SER A 274 -8.28 -13.79 0.78
CA SER A 274 -9.00 -15.06 0.78
C SER A 274 -8.15 -16.20 0.20
N LEU A 275 -7.27 -15.91 -0.76
CA LEU A 275 -6.36 -16.88 -1.37
C LEU A 275 -5.13 -17.16 -0.49
N ASP A 276 -4.60 -16.15 0.21
CA ASP A 276 -3.53 -16.38 1.19
C ASP A 276 -4.00 -17.30 2.33
N ALA A 277 -5.21 -17.08 2.83
CA ALA A 277 -5.82 -17.92 3.85
C ALA A 277 -6.12 -19.33 3.33
N ALA A 278 -6.51 -19.46 2.06
CA ALA A 278 -6.69 -20.76 1.41
C ALA A 278 -5.38 -21.54 1.36
N HIS A 279 -4.30 -20.88 0.91
CA HIS A 279 -2.98 -21.48 0.83
C HIS A 279 -2.47 -21.89 2.20
N LEU A 280 -2.66 -21.06 3.22
CA LEU A 280 -2.36 -21.40 4.62
C LEU A 280 -3.13 -22.64 5.06
N ALA A 281 -4.45 -22.65 4.90
CA ALA A 281 -5.31 -23.75 5.33
C ALA A 281 -4.95 -25.08 4.64
N LEU A 282 -4.69 -25.04 3.33
CA LEU A 282 -4.25 -26.21 2.55
C LEU A 282 -2.89 -26.73 3.05
N THR A 283 -1.95 -25.83 3.33
CA THR A 283 -0.62 -26.17 3.85
C THR A 283 -0.72 -26.85 5.21
N VAL A 284 -1.47 -26.27 6.16
CA VAL A 284 -1.67 -26.84 7.49
C VAL A 284 -2.38 -28.19 7.39
N HIS A 285 -3.40 -28.31 6.54
CA HIS A 285 -4.12 -29.57 6.34
C HIS A 285 -3.24 -30.70 5.78
N ARG A 286 -2.23 -30.36 4.96
CA ARG A 286 -1.28 -31.33 4.37
C ARG A 286 -0.15 -31.73 5.30
N CYS A 287 0.08 -31.01 6.39
CA CYS A 287 1.10 -31.35 7.37
C CYS A 287 0.53 -32.33 8.41
N ASP A 288 1.28 -33.37 8.74
CA ASP A 288 0.99 -34.34 9.80
C ASP A 288 1.59 -33.95 11.17
N PHE A 289 2.18 -32.76 11.25
CA PHE A 289 2.78 -32.17 12.44
C PHE A 289 2.18 -30.79 12.74
N PRO A 290 2.29 -30.29 14.00
CA PRO A 290 1.82 -28.95 14.35
C PRO A 290 2.56 -27.85 13.58
N VAL A 291 1.80 -26.98 12.92
CA VAL A 291 2.30 -25.78 12.25
C VAL A 291 1.85 -24.55 13.04
N THR A 292 2.77 -23.61 13.26
CA THR A 292 2.48 -22.27 13.78
C THR A 292 2.53 -21.27 12.64
N THR A 293 1.56 -20.36 12.56
CA THR A 293 1.49 -19.40 11.46
C THR A 293 1.18 -17.99 11.96
N VAL A 294 1.76 -16.98 11.31
CA VAL A 294 1.34 -15.58 11.40
C VAL A 294 1.06 -15.11 9.98
N HIS A 295 -0.19 -15.27 9.53
CA HIS A 295 -0.59 -15.05 8.14
C HIS A 295 0.33 -15.78 7.14
N ASP A 296 1.15 -15.05 6.39
CA ASP A 296 2.07 -15.53 5.37
C ASP A 296 3.41 -16.07 5.91
N SER A 297 3.59 -16.08 7.23
CA SER A 297 4.76 -16.68 7.90
C SER A 297 4.41 -18.04 8.49
N PHE A 298 5.18 -19.06 8.12
CA PHE A 298 4.98 -20.46 8.54
C PHE A 298 6.14 -20.94 9.43
N GLY A 299 5.84 -21.73 10.44
CA GLY A 299 6.83 -22.31 11.35
C GLY A 299 6.40 -23.66 11.91
N CYS A 300 7.39 -24.48 12.26
CA CYS A 300 7.21 -25.78 12.89
C CYS A 300 8.47 -26.12 13.72
N LEU A 301 8.54 -27.35 14.25
CA LEU A 301 9.78 -27.83 14.87
C LEU A 301 10.87 -28.06 13.82
N LEU A 302 12.13 -28.01 14.27
CA LEU A 302 13.32 -28.11 13.40
C LEU A 302 13.34 -29.37 12.53
N SER A 303 12.88 -30.51 13.06
CA SER A 303 12.83 -31.79 12.33
C SER A 303 11.88 -31.76 11.13
N ASP A 304 10.83 -30.95 11.23
CA ASP A 304 9.71 -30.96 10.28
C ASP A 304 9.87 -29.88 9.21
N MET A 305 10.78 -28.92 9.43
CA MET A 305 11.01 -27.78 8.55
C MET A 305 11.29 -28.18 7.09
N PRO A 306 12.10 -29.21 6.77
CA PRO A 306 12.28 -29.63 5.37
C PRO A 306 10.99 -30.09 4.70
N VAL A 307 10.08 -30.71 5.46
CA VAL A 307 8.77 -31.15 4.97
C VAL A 307 7.87 -29.94 4.78
N LEU A 308 7.72 -29.09 5.82
CA LEU A 308 6.91 -27.87 5.75
C LEU A 308 7.33 -26.98 4.57
N PHE A 309 8.64 -26.76 4.42
CA PHE A 309 9.21 -25.94 3.36
C PHE A 309 8.81 -26.44 1.98
N ARG A 310 8.71 -27.77 1.78
CA ARG A 310 8.23 -28.38 0.52
C ARG A 310 6.72 -28.26 0.38
N THR A 311 5.98 -28.61 1.42
CA THR A 311 4.52 -28.59 1.42
C THR A 311 3.97 -27.21 1.08
N ILE A 312 4.55 -26.12 1.60
CA ILE A 312 4.13 -24.75 1.29
C ILE A 312 4.18 -24.47 -0.23
N ARG A 313 5.24 -24.89 -0.92
CA ARG A 313 5.39 -24.68 -2.36
C ARG A 313 4.46 -25.59 -3.15
N GLU A 314 4.33 -26.85 -2.75
CA GLU A 314 3.42 -27.82 -3.39
C GLU A 314 1.97 -27.36 -3.33
N THR A 315 1.48 -26.91 -2.17
CA THR A 315 0.10 -26.42 -2.01
C THR A 315 -0.13 -25.10 -2.74
N PHE A 316 0.89 -24.25 -2.87
CA PHE A 316 0.79 -23.03 -3.68
C PHE A 316 0.59 -23.37 -5.15
N VAL A 317 1.41 -24.27 -5.69
CA VAL A 317 1.32 -24.72 -7.09
C VAL A 317 -0.02 -25.43 -7.34
N GLU A 318 -0.45 -26.28 -6.42
CA GLU A 318 -1.75 -26.95 -6.48
C GLU A 318 -2.91 -25.94 -6.55
N LEU A 319 -2.89 -24.91 -5.67
CA LEU A 319 -3.92 -23.87 -5.64
C LEU A 319 -4.04 -23.16 -6.99
N TYR A 320 -2.92 -22.75 -7.57
CA TYR A 320 -2.91 -21.96 -8.81
C TYR A 320 -3.05 -22.79 -10.09
N SER A 321 -2.74 -24.08 -10.04
CA SER A 321 -2.97 -25.00 -11.15
C SER A 321 -4.45 -25.35 -11.33
N ASN A 322 -5.28 -25.16 -10.30
CA ASN A 322 -6.73 -25.42 -10.30
C ASN A 322 -7.59 -24.22 -10.77
N ASP A 323 -6.97 -23.28 -11.47
CA ASP A 323 -7.55 -22.03 -12.02
C ASP A 323 -8.46 -21.29 -11.03
N PRO A 324 -7.90 -20.78 -9.91
CA PRO A 324 -8.68 -20.04 -8.94
C PRO A 324 -9.19 -18.71 -9.49
N LEU A 325 -8.51 -18.16 -10.50
CA LEU A 325 -8.89 -16.90 -11.12
C LEU A 325 -10.23 -17.02 -11.83
N GLN A 326 -10.41 -18.05 -12.67
CA GLN A 326 -11.66 -18.25 -13.39
C GLN A 326 -12.85 -18.35 -12.44
N LYS A 327 -12.77 -19.20 -11.41
CA LYS A 327 -13.83 -19.38 -10.41
C LYS A 327 -14.17 -18.08 -9.69
N LEU A 328 -13.14 -17.32 -9.31
CA LEU A 328 -13.33 -16.03 -8.66
C LEU A 328 -14.03 -15.02 -9.58
N MET A 329 -13.67 -14.98 -10.87
CA MET A 329 -14.30 -14.09 -11.85
C MET A 329 -15.77 -14.43 -12.08
N GLU A 330 -16.13 -15.72 -12.10
CA GLU A 330 -17.51 -16.18 -12.23
C GLU A 330 -18.37 -15.70 -11.05
N ASP A 331 -17.87 -15.84 -9.82
CA ASP A 331 -18.60 -15.44 -8.60
C ASP A 331 -18.77 -13.92 -8.46
N ILE A 332 -17.74 -13.15 -8.82
CA ILE A 332 -17.74 -11.69 -8.64
C ILE A 332 -18.28 -10.93 -9.86
N ASP A 333 -18.60 -11.63 -10.95
CA ASP A 333 -18.97 -11.06 -12.25
C ASP A 333 -17.86 -10.11 -12.80
N GLY A 334 -16.63 -10.65 -12.78
CA GLY A 334 -15.40 -9.96 -13.18
C GLY A 334 -15.10 -10.05 -14.68
N ASP A 335 -14.55 -8.98 -15.27
CA ASP A 335 -14.21 -8.90 -16.69
C ASP A 335 -12.69 -8.90 -16.91
N LEU A 336 -12.18 -10.01 -17.44
CA LEU A 336 -10.75 -10.19 -17.74
C LEU A 336 -10.30 -9.68 -19.11
N ARG A 337 -11.18 -9.16 -19.98
CA ARG A 337 -10.81 -8.78 -21.36
C ARG A 337 -9.68 -7.75 -21.43
N GLY A 338 -9.51 -6.94 -20.40
CA GLY A 338 -8.43 -5.94 -20.28
C GLY A 338 -7.19 -6.42 -19.52
N VAL A 339 -7.18 -7.67 -19.02
CA VAL A 339 -6.07 -8.22 -18.22
C VAL A 339 -5.18 -9.07 -19.11
N LEU A 340 -3.90 -8.71 -19.18
CA LEU A 340 -2.90 -9.53 -19.84
C LEU A 340 -2.52 -10.69 -18.91
N ILE A 341 -2.69 -11.91 -19.38
CA ILE A 341 -2.20 -13.11 -18.72
C ILE A 341 -0.86 -13.49 -19.34
N GLY A 342 0.14 -13.78 -18.51
CA GLY A 342 1.46 -14.19 -18.94
C GLY A 342 1.59 -15.70 -19.12
N ASP A 343 2.83 -16.16 -19.18
CA ASP A 343 3.20 -17.54 -19.47
C ASP A 343 4.09 -18.18 -18.38
N LEU A 344 4.15 -17.56 -17.19
CA LEU A 344 4.86 -18.11 -16.04
C LEU A 344 4.50 -19.58 -15.81
N ASP A 345 5.51 -20.43 -15.85
CA ASP A 345 5.42 -21.82 -15.43
C ASP A 345 5.41 -21.88 -13.90
N LEU A 346 4.23 -22.18 -13.33
CA LEU A 346 4.05 -22.28 -11.88
C LEU A 346 4.83 -23.45 -11.26
N SER A 347 5.21 -24.46 -12.04
CA SER A 347 5.99 -25.59 -11.51
C SER A 347 7.38 -25.15 -11.01
N LEU A 348 7.90 -24.03 -11.53
CA LEU A 348 9.17 -23.43 -11.09
C LEU A 348 9.17 -23.02 -9.61
N VAL A 349 8.00 -22.77 -9.01
CA VAL A 349 7.87 -22.47 -7.58
C VAL A 349 8.39 -23.62 -6.73
N LEU A 350 8.28 -24.87 -7.20
CA LEU A 350 8.77 -26.05 -6.50
C LEU A 350 10.28 -26.03 -6.30
N ASP A 351 11.04 -25.38 -7.19
CA ASP A 351 12.49 -25.30 -7.10
C ASP A 351 12.98 -23.93 -6.59
N SER A 352 12.06 -23.04 -6.21
CA SER A 352 12.40 -21.68 -5.73
C SER A 352 12.74 -21.66 -4.23
N GLU A 353 14.03 -21.59 -3.91
CA GLU A 353 14.55 -21.57 -2.53
C GLU A 353 14.09 -20.35 -1.72
N TYR A 354 13.97 -19.18 -2.36
CA TYR A 354 13.59 -17.94 -1.68
C TYR A 354 12.08 -17.69 -1.62
N CYS A 355 11.28 -18.63 -2.12
CA CYS A 355 9.83 -18.57 -2.01
C CYS A 355 9.41 -18.91 -0.57
N PHE A 356 8.72 -17.97 0.10
CA PHE A 356 8.28 -18.13 1.51
C PHE A 356 9.42 -18.27 2.53
N SER A 357 10.58 -17.67 2.22
CA SER A 357 11.80 -17.64 3.06
C SER A 357 12.17 -16.25 3.60
#